data_AF-A0A1A9NB10-F1
#
_entry.id   AF-A0A1A9NB10-F1
#
_cell.length_a   1.000
_cell.length_b   1.000
_cell.length_c   1.000
_cell.angle_alpha   90.00
_cell.angle_beta   90.00
_cell.angle_gamma   90.00
#
_symmetry.space_group_name_H-M   'P 1'
#
loop_
_entity.id
_entity.type
_entity.pdbx_description
1 polymer ?
#
loop_
_entity_poly.entity_id
_entity_poly.type
_entity_poly.pdbx_seq_one_letter_code
_entity_poly.pdbx_strand_id
1 'polypeptide(L)'
;MPTSTRFAVAVHTLAALAVNGGKPLRSEDLARSVNTGAVVIRGLLSRLSDAGLTRSQLGAGGGALLAKPVKSIRLLDVYNAVEDTELFSLPRTPPCFDCPVGANIQQAMHLALQRARNALETELSRYTIADIVAEITRLGTSRLPQS
;
A
#
# COMPACT_ATOMS: atom_id res chain seq x y z
N MET A 1 -0.97 18.97 1.11
CA MET A 1 -0.62 17.64 1.65
C MET A 1 -0.02 16.85 0.51
N PRO A 2 1.17 16.26 0.61
CA PRO A 2 1.52 15.21 -0.32
C PRO A 2 0.63 14.02 0.03
N THR A 3 -0.45 13.83 -0.72
CA THR A 3 -1.24 12.59 -0.66
C THR A 3 -0.35 11.50 -1.24
N SER A 4 0.24 10.69 -0.36
CA SER A 4 0.98 9.49 -0.76
C SER A 4 0.04 8.59 -1.56
N THR A 5 0.45 8.19 -2.77
CA THR A 5 -0.27 7.18 -3.56
C THR A 5 0.29 5.77 -3.30
N ARG A 6 1.27 5.63 -2.40
CA ARG A 6 2.03 4.38 -2.18
C ARG A 6 1.12 3.22 -1.82
N PHE A 7 0.20 3.40 -0.86
CA PHE A 7 -0.75 2.37 -0.49
C PHE A 7 -1.56 1.84 -1.69
N ALA A 8 -2.17 2.74 -2.47
CA ALA A 8 -2.96 2.36 -3.64
C ALA A 8 -2.11 1.66 -4.72
N VAL A 9 -0.92 2.18 -5.01
CA VAL A 9 0.01 1.60 -5.99
C VAL A 9 0.50 0.22 -5.53
N ALA A 10 0.74 0.02 -4.24
CA ALA A 10 1.15 -1.26 -3.67
C ALA A 10 0.03 -2.30 -3.75
N VAL A 11 -1.21 -1.93 -3.41
CA VAL A 11 -2.39 -2.81 -3.55
C VAL A 11 -2.59 -3.19 -5.02
N HIS A 12 -2.51 -2.24 -5.95
CA HIS A 12 -2.56 -2.53 -7.40
C HIS A 12 -1.46 -3.51 -7.80
N THR A 13 -0.22 -3.26 -7.39
CA THR A 13 0.94 -4.12 -7.70
C THR A 13 0.71 -5.56 -7.23
N LEU A 14 0.24 -5.76 -6.00
CA LEU A 14 -0.06 -7.09 -5.45
C LEU A 14 -1.22 -7.77 -6.19
N ALA A 15 -2.26 -7.03 -6.56
CA ALA A 15 -3.37 -7.55 -7.35
C ALA A 15 -2.92 -7.96 -8.77
N ALA A 16 -2.06 -7.17 -9.42
CA ALA A 16 -1.49 -7.52 -10.73
C ALA A 16 -0.66 -8.80 -10.67
N LEU A 17 0.17 -8.95 -9.63
CA LEU A 17 0.92 -10.20 -9.38
C LEU A 17 0.00 -11.40 -9.13
N ALA A 18 -1.11 -11.20 -8.42
CA ALA A 18 -2.10 -12.24 -8.17
C ALA A 18 -2.78 -12.71 -9.45
N VAL A 19 -3.22 -11.78 -10.29
CA VAL A 19 -3.91 -12.06 -11.56
C VAL A 19 -2.97 -12.71 -12.58
N ASN A 20 -1.66 -12.44 -12.50
CA ASN A 20 -0.67 -13.06 -13.39
C ASN A 20 -0.39 -14.56 -13.09
N GLY A 21 -1.15 -15.17 -12.18
CA GLY A 21 -1.19 -16.63 -12.03
C GLY A 21 0.12 -17.26 -11.58
N GLY A 22 0.90 -16.55 -10.76
CA GLY A 22 2.18 -17.05 -10.22
C GLY A 22 3.37 -16.94 -11.18
N LYS A 23 3.21 -16.30 -12.34
CA LYS A 23 4.33 -15.94 -13.22
C LYS A 23 4.98 -14.63 -12.73
N PRO A 24 6.31 -14.49 -12.78
CA PRO A 24 6.98 -13.25 -12.41
C PRO A 24 6.53 -12.08 -13.29
N LEU A 25 6.42 -10.88 -12.71
CA LEU A 25 6.26 -9.63 -13.46
C LEU A 25 7.47 -8.73 -13.27
N ARG A 26 7.97 -8.15 -14.36
CA ARG A 26 9.06 -7.17 -14.26
C ARG A 26 8.51 -5.85 -13.75
N SER A 27 9.39 -5.04 -13.16
CA SER A 27 9.03 -3.71 -12.67
C SER A 27 8.43 -2.81 -13.74
N GLU A 28 8.84 -2.97 -14.99
CA GLU A 28 8.39 -2.23 -16.17
C GLU A 28 6.95 -2.59 -16.55
N ASP A 29 6.58 -3.88 -16.43
CA ASP A 29 5.24 -4.37 -16.74
C ASP A 29 4.25 -3.86 -15.68
N LEU A 30 4.64 -3.93 -14.41
CA LEU A 30 3.91 -3.37 -13.29
C LEU A 30 3.77 -1.83 -13.40
N ALA A 31 4.86 -1.14 -13.73
CA ALA A 31 4.86 0.31 -13.91
C ALA A 31 3.89 0.77 -15.00
N ARG A 32 3.83 0.02 -16.12
CA ARG A 32 2.85 0.24 -17.17
C ARG A 32 1.42 0.03 -16.67
N SER A 33 1.17 -1.04 -15.92
CA SER A 33 -0.16 -1.35 -15.37
C SER A 33 -0.66 -0.26 -14.41
N VAL A 34 0.23 0.26 -13.56
CA VAL A 34 -0.13 1.29 -12.56
C VAL A 34 -0.03 2.71 -13.12
N ASN A 35 0.49 2.89 -14.34
CA ASN A 35 0.78 4.19 -14.94
C ASN A 35 1.73 5.05 -14.06
N THR A 36 2.87 4.48 -13.69
CA THR A 36 3.91 5.17 -12.90
C THR A 36 5.32 4.81 -13.40
N GLY A 37 6.37 5.36 -12.79
CA GLY A 37 7.76 5.03 -13.13
C GLY A 37 8.22 3.70 -12.52
N ALA A 38 9.01 2.92 -13.26
CA ALA A 38 9.59 1.67 -12.77
C ALA A 38 10.44 1.85 -11.50
N VAL A 39 11.04 3.02 -11.30
CA VAL A 39 11.77 3.36 -10.07
C VAL A 39 10.85 3.35 -8.85
N VAL A 40 9.63 3.89 -8.97
CA VAL A 40 8.63 3.91 -7.88
C VAL A 40 8.21 2.47 -7.56
N ILE A 41 7.93 1.67 -8.58
CA ILE A 41 7.57 0.25 -8.41
C ILE A 41 8.68 -0.53 -7.71
N ARG A 42 9.95 -0.36 -8.11
CA ARG A 42 11.07 -1.05 -7.45
C ARG A 42 11.21 -0.66 -5.99
N GLY A 43 11.04 0.62 -5.66
CA GLY A 43 11.02 1.09 -4.27
C GLY A 43 9.90 0.43 -3.45
N LEU A 44 8.69 0.32 -4.01
CA LEU A 44 7.58 -0.36 -3.35
C LEU A 44 7.82 -1.88 -3.23
N LEU A 45 8.31 -2.53 -4.27
CA LEU A 45 8.65 -3.96 -4.25
C LEU A 45 9.73 -4.27 -3.21
N SER A 46 10.71 -3.38 -3.00
CA SER A 46 11.68 -3.52 -1.91
C SER A 46 10.97 -3.58 -0.55
N ARG A 47 10.13 -2.58 -0.26
CA ARG A 47 9.39 -2.51 1.01
C ARG A 47 8.44 -3.68 1.22
N LEU A 48 7.74 -4.08 0.16
CA LEU A 48 6.86 -5.25 0.17
C LEU A 48 7.65 -6.56 0.37
N SER A 49 8.87 -6.64 -0.16
CA SER A 49 9.77 -7.78 0.05
C SER A 49 10.28 -7.84 1.48
N ASP A 50 10.65 -6.69 2.06
CA ASP A 50 11.10 -6.58 3.45
C ASP A 50 9.98 -6.99 4.43
N ALA A 51 8.72 -6.70 4.07
CA ALA A 51 7.53 -7.15 4.80
C ALA A 51 7.10 -8.60 4.49
N GLY A 52 7.84 -9.33 3.65
CA GLY A 52 7.53 -10.72 3.28
C GLY A 52 6.24 -10.88 2.46
N LEU A 53 5.81 -9.83 1.75
CA LEU A 53 4.61 -9.84 0.90
C LEU A 53 4.95 -10.23 -0.55
N THR A 54 6.14 -9.85 -1.01
CA THR A 54 6.67 -10.21 -2.33
C THR A 54 8.05 -10.86 -2.23
N ARG A 55 8.48 -11.54 -3.30
CA ARG A 55 9.84 -12.01 -3.50
C ARG A 55 10.29 -11.77 -4.93
N SER A 56 11.59 -11.75 -5.15
CA SER A 56 12.17 -11.58 -6.49
C SER A 56 12.69 -12.92 -7.04
N GLN A 57 12.48 -13.14 -8.33
CA GLN A 57 13.11 -14.20 -9.11
C GLN A 57 14.19 -13.58 -10.01
N LEU A 58 15.41 -14.12 -9.96
CA LEU A 58 16.54 -13.68 -10.77
C LEU A 58 16.59 -14.39 -12.13
N GLY A 59 17.36 -13.83 -13.07
CA GLY A 59 17.61 -14.42 -14.39
C GLY A 59 16.70 -13.91 -15.50
N ALA A 60 16.88 -14.45 -16.71
CA ALA A 60 16.04 -14.13 -17.86
C ALA A 60 14.59 -14.57 -17.58
N GLY A 61 13.63 -13.65 -17.73
CA GLY A 61 12.23 -13.89 -17.35
C GLY A 61 11.95 -13.78 -15.84
N GLY A 62 12.92 -13.28 -15.06
CA GLY A 62 12.75 -12.94 -13.65
C GLY A 62 11.84 -11.73 -13.42
N GLY A 63 11.53 -11.46 -12.15
CA GLY A 63 10.59 -10.42 -11.75
C GLY A 63 10.09 -10.61 -10.33
N ALA A 64 9.09 -9.82 -9.94
CA ALA A 64 8.41 -9.95 -8.66
C ALA A 64 7.36 -11.06 -8.67
N LEU A 65 7.19 -11.71 -7.53
CA LEU A 65 6.19 -12.72 -7.22
C LEU A 65 5.58 -12.45 -5.85
N LEU A 66 4.36 -12.94 -5.60
CA LEU A 66 3.81 -12.97 -4.26
C LEU A 66 4.59 -13.97 -3.39
N ALA A 67 4.95 -13.55 -2.18
CA ALA A 67 5.64 -14.42 -1.22
C ALA A 67 4.68 -15.34 -0.45
N LYS A 68 3.40 -14.97 -0.34
CA LYS A 68 2.37 -15.74 0.37
C LYS A 68 1.00 -15.68 -0.36
N PRO A 69 0.06 -16.59 -0.06
CA PRO A 69 -1.26 -16.61 -0.69
C PRO A 69 -2.03 -15.29 -0.49
N VAL A 70 -2.77 -14.83 -1.49
CA VAL A 70 -3.54 -13.58 -1.45
C VAL A 70 -4.57 -13.49 -0.31
N LYS A 71 -5.09 -14.63 0.16
CA LYS A 71 -6.00 -14.73 1.32
C LYS A 71 -5.30 -14.45 2.66
N SER A 72 -3.97 -14.44 2.67
CA SER A 72 -3.13 -14.20 3.87
C SER A 72 -2.46 -12.83 3.86
N ILE A 73 -2.73 -12.01 2.84
CA ILE A 73 -2.22 -10.63 2.74
C ILE A 73 -3.40 -9.69 3.02
N ARG A 74 -3.44 -9.12 4.22
CA ARG A 74 -4.46 -8.13 4.59
C ARG A 74 -4.08 -6.76 4.04
N LEU A 75 -5.05 -5.87 3.82
CA LEU A 75 -4.73 -4.50 3.44
C LEU A 75 -3.95 -3.76 4.52
N LEU A 76 -4.17 -4.11 5.80
CA LEU A 76 -3.35 -3.60 6.90
C LEU A 76 -1.87 -3.97 6.77
N ASP A 77 -1.56 -5.19 6.30
CA ASP A 77 -0.16 -5.61 6.09
C ASP A 77 0.50 -4.74 5.00
N VAL A 78 -0.24 -4.44 3.94
CA VAL A 78 0.22 -3.58 2.84
C VAL A 78 0.42 -2.15 3.33
N TYR A 79 -0.54 -1.62 4.09
CA TYR A 79 -0.47 -0.28 4.69
C TYR A 79 0.79 -0.12 5.56
N ASN A 80 1.00 -1.06 6.48
CA ASN A 80 2.17 -1.06 7.37
C ASN A 80 3.50 -1.21 6.61
N ALA A 81 3.51 -1.91 5.46
CA ALA A 81 4.71 -2.06 4.65
C ALA A 81 5.10 -0.77 3.91
N VAL A 82 4.12 0.03 3.47
CA VAL A 82 4.35 1.12 2.48
C VAL A 82 4.09 2.54 2.98
N GLU A 83 3.42 2.71 4.11
CA GLU A 83 3.24 4.02 4.73
C GLU A 83 4.22 4.21 5.89
N ASP A 84 4.87 5.37 5.91
CA ASP A 84 6.02 5.65 6.79
C ASP A 84 5.63 6.39 8.08
N THR A 85 4.46 7.05 8.14
CA THR A 85 4.18 7.99 9.23
C THR A 85 2.68 8.26 9.46
N GLU A 86 2.42 8.80 10.66
CA GLU A 86 1.16 9.38 11.16
C GLU A 86 0.15 9.77 10.07
N LEU A 87 -1.11 9.35 10.23
CA LEU A 87 -2.23 9.74 9.36
C LEU A 87 -2.33 11.25 9.11
N PHE A 88 -1.90 12.04 10.10
CA PHE A 88 -1.90 13.48 10.04
C PHE A 88 -0.51 14.00 10.37
N SER A 89 0.06 14.78 9.46
CA SER A 89 1.32 15.49 9.72
C SER A 89 1.05 16.69 10.63
N LEU A 90 1.76 16.76 11.75
CA LEU A 90 1.78 17.96 12.57
C LEU A 90 2.73 19.01 11.95
N PRO A 91 2.43 20.31 12.09
CA PRO A 91 3.33 21.37 11.64
C PRO A 91 4.73 21.19 12.25
N ARG A 92 5.78 21.40 11.44
CA ARG A 92 7.18 21.34 11.91
C ARG A 92 7.49 22.45 12.91
N THR A 93 6.86 23.60 12.74
CA THR A 93 7.01 24.75 13.64
C THR A 93 6.11 24.54 14.85
N PRO A 94 6.65 24.57 16.08
CA PRO A 94 5.83 24.45 17.27
C PRO A 94 4.87 25.65 17.40
N PRO A 95 3.67 25.44 17.96
CA PRO A 95 2.74 26.53 18.24
C PRO A 95 3.26 27.48 19.33
N CYS A 96 2.61 28.64 19.49
CA CYS A 96 2.95 29.63 20.52
C CYS A 96 2.73 29.06 21.94
N PHE A 97 3.80 29.04 22.76
CA PHE A 97 3.76 28.49 24.12
C PHE A 97 3.07 29.41 25.14
N ASP A 98 3.09 30.72 24.91
CA ASP A 98 2.40 31.70 25.78
C ASP A 98 0.89 31.74 25.55
N CYS A 99 0.39 30.98 24.57
CA CYS A 99 -1.02 30.81 24.31
C CYS A 99 -1.50 29.46 24.88
N PRO A 100 -2.52 29.43 25.77
CA PRO A 100 -3.05 28.20 26.33
C PRO A 100 -3.49 27.18 25.27
N VAL A 101 -3.97 27.64 24.11
CA VAL A 101 -4.29 26.76 22.98
C VAL A 101 -3.02 26.17 22.40
N GLY A 102 -2.02 26.99 22.09
CA GLY A 102 -0.78 26.54 21.47
C GLY A 102 -0.02 25.53 22.35
N ALA A 103 0.07 25.80 23.66
CA ALA A 103 0.71 24.90 24.61
C ALA A 103 0.05 23.51 24.74
N ASN A 104 -1.26 23.39 24.43
CA ASN A 104 -2.03 22.17 24.73
C ASN A 104 -2.63 21.46 23.50
N ILE A 105 -2.72 22.11 22.34
CA ILE A 105 -3.52 21.61 21.20
C ILE A 105 -3.05 20.24 20.68
N GLN A 106 -1.73 19.99 20.63
CA GLN A 106 -1.21 18.70 20.17
C GLN A 106 -1.62 17.56 21.09
N GLN A 107 -1.54 17.76 22.41
CA GLN A 107 -1.96 16.77 23.40
C GLN A 107 -3.47 16.60 23.43
N ALA A 108 -4.23 17.69 23.28
CA ALA A 108 -5.70 17.65 23.21
C ALA A 108 -6.20 16.85 22.00
N MET A 109 -5.52 16.92 20.85
CA MET A 109 -5.89 16.14 19.66
C MET A 109 -5.44 14.68 19.72
N HIS A 110 -4.44 14.32 20.56
CA HIS A 110 -3.79 13.01 20.55
C HIS A 110 -4.78 11.84 20.57
N LEU A 111 -5.73 11.84 21.52
CA LEU A 111 -6.71 10.77 21.66
C LEU A 111 -7.63 10.66 20.44
N ALA A 112 -8.05 11.79 19.86
CA ALA A 112 -8.90 11.80 18.68
C ALA A 112 -8.16 11.22 17.46
N LEU A 113 -6.91 11.63 17.24
CA LEU A 113 -6.07 11.13 16.15
C LEU A 113 -5.72 9.64 16.31
N GLN A 114 -5.46 9.18 17.54
CA GLN A 114 -5.26 7.76 17.83
C GLN A 114 -6.51 6.93 17.53
N ARG A 115 -7.69 7.39 17.93
CA ARG A 115 -8.95 6.69 17.63
C ARG A 115 -9.21 6.61 16.12
N ALA A 116 -8.96 7.69 15.38
CA ALA A 116 -9.08 7.69 13.93
C ALA A 116 -8.14 6.66 13.27
N ARG A 117 -6.89 6.57 13.75
CA ARG A 117 -5.91 5.57 13.29
C ARG A 117 -6.36 4.14 13.55
N ASN A 118 -6.78 3.85 14.78
CA ASN A 118 -7.24 2.53 15.15
C ASN A 118 -8.45 2.10 14.34
N ALA A 119 -9.39 3.03 14.06
CA ALA A 119 -10.54 2.75 13.21
C ALA A 119 -10.13 2.39 11.78
N LEU A 120 -9.20 3.16 11.18
CA LEU A 120 -8.66 2.84 9.86
C LEU A 120 -7.98 1.47 9.83
N GLU A 121 -7.04 1.22 10.76
CA GLU A 121 -6.29 -0.04 10.82
C GLU A 121 -7.23 -1.24 11.04
N THR A 122 -8.24 -1.07 11.90
CA THR A 122 -9.28 -2.07 12.13
C THR A 122 -10.03 -2.39 10.84
N GLU A 123 -10.43 -1.38 10.07
CA GLU A 123 -11.15 -1.60 8.82
C GLU A 123 -10.26 -2.25 7.75
N LEU A 124 -9.02 -1.77 7.57
CA LEU A 124 -8.06 -2.39 6.65
C LEU A 124 -7.71 -3.83 7.01
N SER A 125 -7.80 -4.21 8.29
CA SER A 125 -7.55 -5.58 8.74
C SER A 125 -8.61 -6.59 8.29
N ARG A 126 -9.79 -6.11 7.84
CA ARG A 126 -10.93 -6.96 7.44
C ARG A 126 -10.85 -7.45 5.99
N TYR A 127 -10.07 -6.78 5.16
CA TYR A 127 -9.96 -7.09 3.74
C TYR A 127 -8.58 -7.65 3.40
N THR A 128 -8.55 -8.50 2.38
CA THR A 128 -7.36 -9.13 1.83
C THR A 128 -7.16 -8.78 0.36
N ILE A 129 -5.97 -9.06 -0.18
CA ILE A 129 -5.75 -8.97 -1.62
C ILE A 129 -6.68 -9.91 -2.40
N ALA A 130 -7.11 -11.02 -1.81
CA ALA A 130 -8.09 -11.91 -2.44
C ALA A 130 -9.43 -11.21 -2.66
N ASP A 131 -9.90 -10.42 -1.68
CA ASP A 131 -11.16 -9.67 -1.78
C ASP A 131 -11.09 -8.62 -2.88
N ILE A 132 -9.95 -7.91 -2.97
CA ILE A 132 -9.70 -6.94 -4.04
C ILE A 132 -9.69 -7.61 -5.43
N VAL A 133 -9.02 -8.75 -5.57
CA VAL A 133 -8.99 -9.49 -6.84
C VAL A 133 -10.37 -10.02 -7.22
N ALA A 134 -11.15 -10.50 -6.25
CA ALA A 134 -12.53 -10.93 -6.46
C ALA A 134 -13.40 -9.76 -6.94
N GLU A 135 -13.25 -8.58 -6.34
CA GLU A 135 -13.99 -7.39 -6.73
C GLU A 135 -13.59 -6.89 -8.13
N ILE A 136 -12.29 -6.89 -8.47
CA ILE A 136 -11.82 -6.60 -9.83
C ILE A 136 -12.44 -7.57 -10.84
N THR A 137 -12.52 -8.86 -10.51
CA THR A 137 -13.13 -9.87 -11.38
C THR A 137 -14.63 -9.64 -11.55
N ARG A 138 -15.33 -9.27 -10.47
CA ARG A 138 -16.76 -8.97 -10.46
C ARG A 138 -17.09 -7.73 -11.31
N LEU A 139 -16.28 -6.68 -11.19
CA LEU A 139 -16.43 -5.43 -11.96
C LEU A 139 -16.00 -5.63 -13.42
N GLY A 140 -15.00 -6.47 -13.66
CA GLY A 140 -14.46 -6.83 -14.96
C GLY A 140 -15.36 -7.76 -15.76
N THR A 141 -16.57 -7.30 -16.11
CA THR A 141 -17.41 -7.97 -17.12
C THR A 141 -16.90 -7.66 -18.53
N SER A 142 -15.64 -8.03 -18.86
CA SER A 142 -15.08 -8.18 -20.21
C SER A 142 -13.57 -8.42 -20.09
N ARG A 143 -13.06 -9.36 -20.89
CA ARG A 143 -11.72 -9.99 -20.89
C ARG A 143 -10.55 -8.99 -20.75
N LEU A 144 -9.52 -9.39 -20.00
CA LEU A 144 -8.18 -8.79 -20.10
C LEU A 144 -7.74 -8.77 -21.57
N PRO A 145 -7.25 -7.64 -22.11
CA PRO A 145 -6.72 -7.61 -23.47
C PRO A 145 -5.50 -8.53 -23.56
N GLN A 146 -5.60 -9.57 -24.39
CA GLN A 146 -4.44 -10.33 -24.84
C GLN A 146 -3.82 -9.57 -26.01
N SER A 147 -2.57 -9.12 -25.86
CA SER A 147 -1.66 -8.79 -26.97
C SER A 147 -0.23 -8.87 -26.46
#